data_AF-W0V1H1-F1
#
_entry.id   AF-W0V1H1-F1
#
_cell.length_a   1.000
_cell.length_b   1.000
_cell.length_c   1.000
_cell.angle_alpha   90.00
_cell.angle_beta   90.00
_cell.angle_gamma   90.00
#
_symmetry.space_group_name_H-M   'P 1'
#
loop_
_entity.id
_entity.type
_entity.pdbx_description
1 polymer ?
#
loop_
_entity_poly.entity_id
_entity_poly.type
_entity_poly.pdbx_seq_one_letter_code
_entity_poly.pdbx_strand_id
1 'polypeptide(L)'
;MPNSSNLSQASLLDAEILYATLLQQVQSGLSGADNVAIVGIHSGGAWLAERLARDLGLGERLGVLDVSFYRDDFARKGLHADIKPTQINFDVAGATILLVDDVLYTGRTTRAAINELFDYGRPAKIMLAALVDRGERQLPVAADFVAAFTAVEAGQALVLKRADDGKFTLTIDTVDTDHA
;
A
#
# COMPACT_ATOMS: atom_id res chain seq x y z
N MET A 1 -23.94 -4.36 24.92
CA MET A 1 -22.59 -4.31 25.51
C MET A 1 -21.60 -4.50 24.36
N PRO A 2 -20.75 -3.53 24.01
CA PRO A 2 -19.69 -3.79 23.05
C PRO A 2 -18.75 -4.84 23.64
N ASN A 3 -18.43 -5.87 22.86
CA ASN A 3 -17.66 -7.04 23.29
C ASN A 3 -16.22 -6.61 23.64
N SER A 4 -15.67 -7.07 24.76
CA SER A 4 -14.33 -6.70 25.23
C SER A 4 -13.21 -7.09 24.26
N SER A 5 -13.48 -8.03 23.34
CA SER A 5 -12.60 -8.38 22.22
C SER A 5 -12.46 -7.25 21.19
N ASN A 6 -13.53 -6.51 20.88
CA ASN A 6 -13.52 -5.41 19.91
C ASN A 6 -12.66 -4.22 20.37
N LEU A 7 -12.58 -3.98 21.69
CA LEU A 7 -11.75 -2.92 22.26
C LEU A 7 -10.24 -3.24 22.16
N SER A 8 -9.87 -4.52 22.27
CA SER A 8 -8.46 -4.97 22.14
C SER A 8 -7.96 -4.90 20.69
N GLN A 9 -8.80 -5.27 19.72
CA GLN A 9 -8.46 -5.25 18.30
C GLN A 9 -8.49 -3.82 17.73
N ALA A 10 -9.38 -2.95 18.24
CA ALA A 10 -9.43 -1.54 17.88
C ALA A 10 -8.16 -0.75 18.27
N SER A 11 -7.51 -1.12 19.39
CA SER A 11 -6.24 -0.48 19.79
C SER A 11 -5.04 -0.90 18.93
N LEU A 12 -5.13 -2.06 18.27
CA LEU A 12 -4.07 -2.66 17.46
C LEU A 12 -4.08 -2.11 16.02
N LEU A 13 -5.17 -1.46 15.60
CA LEU A 13 -5.39 -0.93 14.26
C LEU A 13 -5.45 0.60 14.24
N ASP A 14 -4.87 1.28 15.24
CA ASP A 14 -4.70 2.73 15.19
C ASP A 14 -3.75 3.10 14.03
N ALA A 15 -4.33 3.62 12.94
CA ALA A 15 -3.60 3.87 11.70
C ALA A 15 -2.48 4.91 11.86
N GLU A 16 -2.58 5.84 12.81
CA GLU A 16 -1.54 6.83 13.05
C GLU A 16 -0.35 6.22 13.78
N ILE A 17 -0.61 5.32 14.74
CA ILE A 17 0.46 4.55 15.41
C ILE A 17 1.14 3.61 14.43
N LEU A 18 0.36 2.93 13.58
CA LEU A 18 0.89 2.08 12.52
C LEU A 18 1.73 2.88 11.52
N TYR A 19 1.25 4.05 11.11
CA TYR A 19 1.98 4.93 10.21
C TYR A 19 3.32 5.38 10.83
N ALA A 20 3.31 5.83 12.09
CA ALA A 20 4.53 6.23 12.79
C ALA A 20 5.55 5.08 12.89
N THR A 21 5.06 3.86 13.14
CA THR A 21 5.89 2.64 13.16
C THR A 21 6.49 2.37 11.78
N LEU A 22 5.68 2.45 10.71
CA LEU A 22 6.15 2.25 9.34
C LEU A 22 7.20 3.29 8.95
N LEU A 23 6.95 4.57 9.26
CA LEU A 23 7.88 5.67 9.00
C LEU A 23 9.23 5.41 9.65
N GLN A 24 9.26 4.99 10.92
CA GLN A 24 10.52 4.69 11.62
C GLN A 24 11.28 3.53 10.97
N GLN A 25 10.58 2.45 10.59
CA GLN A 25 11.20 1.31 9.89
C GLN A 25 11.79 1.73 8.54
N VAL A 26 11.02 2.49 7.75
CA VAL A 26 11.44 3.00 6.44
C VAL A 26 12.63 3.95 6.58
N GLN A 27 12.60 4.90 7.52
CA GLN A 27 13.73 5.80 7.80
C GLN A 27 15.01 5.04 8.10
N SER A 28 14.91 4.01 8.97
CA SER A 28 16.07 3.19 9.31
C SER A 28 16.55 2.35 8.12
N GLY A 29 15.63 1.74 7.36
CA GLY A 29 15.97 0.83 6.27
C GLY A 29 16.45 1.52 4.99
N LEU A 30 16.11 2.79 4.80
CA LEU A 30 16.61 3.65 3.73
C LEU A 30 17.90 4.39 4.11
N SER A 31 18.37 4.27 5.34
CA SER A 31 19.60 4.93 5.77
C SER A 31 20.78 4.50 4.91
N GLY A 32 21.43 5.44 4.23
CA GLY A 32 22.54 5.18 3.32
C GLY A 32 22.13 4.62 1.95
N ALA A 33 20.84 4.57 1.63
CA ALA A 33 20.38 4.27 0.28
C ALA A 33 20.52 5.51 -0.61
N ASP A 34 21.08 5.31 -1.81
CA ASP A 34 21.19 6.36 -2.82
C ASP A 34 20.03 6.28 -3.84
N ASN A 35 19.74 7.43 -4.48
CA ASN A 35 18.77 7.54 -5.57
C ASN A 35 17.38 6.97 -5.22
N VAL A 36 16.91 7.24 -4.00
CA VAL A 36 15.62 6.76 -3.49
C VAL A 36 14.46 7.47 -4.18
N ALA A 37 13.41 6.73 -4.51
CA ALA A 37 12.11 7.26 -4.91
C ALA A 37 10.99 6.46 -4.25
N ILE A 38 9.84 7.08 -4.03
CA ILE A 38 8.67 6.45 -3.41
C ILE A 38 7.58 6.32 -4.45
N VAL A 39 6.96 5.15 -4.53
CA VAL A 39 5.85 4.90 -5.44
C VAL A 39 4.69 4.28 -4.67
N GLY A 40 3.59 5.01 -4.57
CA GLY A 40 2.38 4.52 -3.94
C GLY A 40 1.49 3.74 -4.90
N ILE A 41 0.94 2.64 -4.44
CA ILE A 41 -0.05 1.86 -5.19
C ILE A 41 -1.44 2.38 -4.85
N HIS A 42 -2.24 2.71 -5.86
CA HIS A 42 -3.60 3.20 -5.65
C HIS A 42 -4.50 2.11 -5.04
N SER A 43 -5.38 2.40 -4.08
CA SER A 43 -5.72 3.72 -3.52
C SER A 43 -4.97 4.10 -2.25
N GLY A 44 -5.15 3.37 -1.15
CA GLY A 44 -4.62 3.74 0.17
C GLY A 44 -3.10 3.85 0.23
N GLY A 45 -2.38 3.00 -0.51
CA GLY A 45 -0.93 3.06 -0.65
C GLY A 45 -0.42 4.40 -1.20
N ALA A 46 -1.18 5.04 -2.11
CA ALA A 46 -0.85 6.36 -2.62
C ALA A 46 -0.90 7.45 -1.53
N TRP A 47 -1.87 7.39 -0.62
CA TRP A 47 -1.95 8.35 0.49
C TRP A 47 -0.81 8.18 1.49
N LEU A 48 -0.43 6.93 1.77
CA LEU A 48 0.71 6.61 2.64
C LEU A 48 2.02 7.07 2.00
N ALA A 49 2.21 6.79 0.71
CA ALA A 49 3.37 7.24 -0.06
C ALA A 49 3.51 8.76 -0.06
N GLU A 50 2.40 9.49 -0.24
CA GLU A 50 2.38 10.94 -0.22
C GLU A 50 2.85 11.50 1.13
N ARG A 51 2.40 10.91 2.24
CA ARG A 51 2.81 11.32 3.58
C ARG A 51 4.25 10.93 3.89
N LEU A 52 4.68 9.71 3.54
CA LEU A 52 6.07 9.26 3.67
C LEU A 52 7.03 10.16 2.88
N ALA A 53 6.66 10.51 1.64
CA ALA A 53 7.49 11.39 0.80
C ALA A 53 7.65 12.78 1.42
N ARG A 54 6.62 13.33 2.08
CA ARG A 54 6.76 14.57 2.85
C ARG A 54 7.69 14.40 4.03
N ASP A 55 7.47 13.38 4.86
CA ASP A 55 8.22 13.17 6.10
C ASP A 55 9.69 12.80 5.86
N LEU A 56 10.00 12.23 4.68
CA LEU A 56 11.35 11.86 4.24
C LEU A 56 12.02 12.89 3.33
N GLY A 57 11.32 13.98 2.95
CA GLY A 57 11.84 14.97 2.00
C GLY A 57 12.02 14.46 0.56
N LEU A 58 11.23 13.46 0.16
CA LEU A 58 11.27 12.80 -1.16
C LEU A 58 10.10 13.21 -2.08
N GLY A 59 9.43 14.34 -1.80
CA GLY A 59 8.25 14.80 -2.56
C GLY A 59 8.45 14.96 -4.07
N GLU A 60 9.65 15.37 -4.51
CA GLU A 60 9.98 15.50 -5.94
C GLU A 60 10.18 14.15 -6.65
N ARG A 61 10.39 13.07 -5.87
CA ARG A 61 10.60 11.70 -6.35
C ARG A 61 9.48 10.78 -5.86
N LEU A 62 8.27 11.32 -5.80
CA LEU A 62 7.03 10.60 -5.53
C LEU A 62 6.36 10.22 -6.86
N GLY A 63 5.94 8.97 -6.95
CA GLY A 63 5.07 8.49 -8.01
C GLY A 63 3.86 7.76 -7.45
N VAL A 64 2.87 7.53 -8.31
CA VAL A 64 1.66 6.75 -8.00
C VAL A 64 1.37 5.82 -9.17
N LEU A 65 1.07 4.55 -8.88
CA LEU A 65 0.64 3.54 -9.85
C LEU A 65 -0.83 3.20 -9.64
N ASP A 66 -1.62 3.16 -10.71
CA ASP A 66 -2.98 2.60 -10.68
C ASP A 66 -3.02 1.22 -11.34
N VAL A 67 -2.80 0.18 -10.53
CA VAL A 67 -2.78 -1.21 -10.97
C VAL A 67 -4.18 -1.84 -11.07
N SER A 68 -5.26 -1.04 -10.90
CA SER A 68 -6.65 -1.50 -11.03
C SER A 68 -6.95 -2.11 -12.40
N PHE A 69 -6.07 -1.88 -13.39
CA PHE A 69 -6.18 -2.40 -14.75
C PHE A 69 -5.64 -3.83 -14.92
N TYR A 70 -4.92 -4.41 -13.96
CA TYR A 70 -4.44 -5.80 -14.03
C TYR A 70 -5.55 -6.79 -13.68
N ARG A 71 -6.50 -6.89 -14.61
CA ARG A 71 -7.76 -7.59 -14.45
C ARG A 71 -7.72 -8.97 -15.11
N ASP A 72 -7.59 -10.00 -14.28
CA ASP A 72 -8.36 -11.23 -14.45
C ASP A 72 -9.88 -10.95 -14.23
N ASP A 73 -10.25 -9.79 -13.65
CA ASP A 73 -11.64 -9.38 -13.38
C ASP A 73 -12.33 -8.63 -14.55
N PHE A 74 -11.75 -8.63 -15.76
CA PHE A 74 -12.31 -7.94 -16.93
C PHE A 74 -13.69 -8.51 -17.33
N ALA A 75 -14.01 -9.72 -16.89
CA ALA A 75 -15.24 -10.40 -17.25
C ALA A 75 -16.49 -9.97 -16.43
N ARG A 76 -16.37 -9.29 -15.28
CA ARG A 76 -17.52 -9.14 -14.35
C ARG A 76 -18.05 -7.73 -14.08
N LYS A 77 -17.28 -6.66 -14.30
CA LYS A 77 -17.76 -5.30 -13.98
C LYS A 77 -17.51 -4.37 -15.15
N GLY A 78 -18.62 -3.98 -15.79
CA GLY A 78 -18.68 -3.07 -16.93
C GLY A 78 -17.89 -1.78 -16.70
N LEU A 79 -17.45 -1.20 -17.82
CA LEU A 79 -16.64 0.03 -17.86
C LEU A 79 -17.32 1.13 -17.07
N HIS A 80 -16.81 1.46 -15.89
CA HIS A 80 -16.81 2.79 -15.28
C HIS A 80 -15.94 2.70 -14.03
N ALA A 81 -14.67 3.04 -14.15
CA ALA A 81 -13.85 3.42 -13.01
C ALA A 81 -13.05 4.64 -13.47
N ASP A 82 -13.13 5.73 -12.71
CA ASP A 82 -12.31 6.92 -12.89
C ASP A 82 -10.84 6.51 -12.81
N ILE A 83 -10.24 6.21 -13.96
CA ILE A 83 -8.82 5.83 -14.07
C ILE A 83 -8.02 7.03 -13.58
N LYS A 84 -7.34 6.89 -12.44
CA LYS A 84 -6.34 7.89 -12.06
C LYS A 84 -5.06 7.52 -12.81
N PRO A 85 -4.51 8.42 -13.63
CA PRO A 85 -3.34 8.07 -14.41
C PRO A 85 -2.18 7.76 -13.47
N THR A 86 -1.48 6.67 -13.76
CA THR A 86 -0.14 6.44 -13.23
C THR A 86 0.74 7.66 -13.50
N GLN A 87 1.41 8.14 -12.46
CA GLN A 87 2.26 9.32 -12.51
C GLN A 87 3.62 8.98 -11.91
N ILE A 88 4.63 8.87 -12.76
CA ILE A 88 6.02 8.72 -12.37
C ILE A 88 6.81 9.79 -13.12
N ASN A 89 7.19 10.84 -12.41
CA ASN A 89 7.86 12.02 -12.97
C ASN A 89 9.37 12.06 -12.65
N PHE A 90 9.94 10.91 -12.32
CA PHE A 90 11.36 10.73 -12.03
C PHE A 90 11.91 9.57 -12.87
N ASP A 91 13.23 9.53 -13.05
CA ASP A 91 13.87 8.41 -13.73
C ASP A 91 13.89 7.15 -12.85
N VAL A 92 13.23 6.10 -13.32
CA VAL A 92 13.18 4.78 -12.67
C VAL A 92 14.49 4.02 -12.86
N ALA A 93 15.23 4.28 -13.93
CA ALA A 93 16.47 3.56 -14.21
C ALA A 93 17.50 3.80 -13.10
N GLY A 94 18.00 2.70 -12.51
CA GLY A 94 19.00 2.75 -11.44
C GLY A 94 18.48 3.31 -10.11
N ALA A 95 17.19 3.57 -9.96
CA ALA A 95 16.62 4.06 -8.71
C ALA A 95 16.40 2.95 -7.66
N THR A 96 16.50 3.30 -6.39
CA THR A 96 16.00 2.48 -5.28
C THR A 96 14.54 2.86 -5.05
N ILE A 97 13.62 2.01 -5.47
CA ILE A 97 12.18 2.27 -5.39
C ILE A 97 11.62 1.69 -4.09
N LEU A 98 10.95 2.50 -3.29
CA LEU A 98 10.07 2.05 -2.23
C LEU A 98 8.63 2.00 -2.76
N LEU A 99 8.13 0.81 -3.07
CA LEU A 99 6.71 0.57 -3.30
C LEU A 99 5.96 0.66 -1.97
N VAL A 100 4.82 1.34 -1.96
CA VAL A 100 4.00 1.52 -0.76
C VAL A 100 2.57 1.06 -1.04
N ASP A 101 2.11 0.10 -0.24
CA ASP A 101 0.74 -0.40 -0.23
C ASP A 101 0.09 -0.13 1.14
N ASP A 102 -1.24 -0.10 1.22
CA ASP A 102 -1.91 -0.04 2.51
C ASP A 102 -2.01 -1.43 3.16
N VAL A 103 -2.41 -2.43 2.39
CA VAL A 103 -2.62 -3.80 2.89
C VAL A 103 -1.95 -4.82 1.97
N LEU A 104 -0.92 -5.49 2.49
CA LEU A 104 -0.32 -6.62 1.81
C LEU A 104 -1.16 -7.89 2.03
N TYR A 105 -1.80 -8.37 0.96
CA TYR A 105 -2.69 -9.54 0.96
C TYR A 105 -2.13 -10.69 0.11
N THR A 106 -2.73 -11.00 -1.05
CA THR A 106 -2.32 -12.16 -1.89
C THR A 106 -0.99 -11.94 -2.61
N GLY A 107 -0.56 -10.68 -2.75
CA GLY A 107 0.64 -10.27 -3.48
C GLY A 107 0.42 -9.90 -4.95
N ARG A 108 -0.81 -10.05 -5.48
CA ARG A 108 -1.11 -9.77 -6.89
C ARG A 108 -0.94 -8.29 -7.25
N THR A 109 -1.41 -7.41 -6.37
CA THR A 109 -1.25 -5.95 -6.50
C THR A 109 0.23 -5.56 -6.59
N THR A 110 1.06 -6.06 -5.66
CA THR A 110 2.52 -5.86 -5.69
C THR A 110 3.14 -6.35 -6.99
N ARG A 111 2.76 -7.54 -7.47
CA ARG A 111 3.28 -8.11 -8.72
C ARG A 111 2.88 -7.30 -9.95
N ALA A 112 1.67 -6.73 -9.95
CA ALA A 112 1.23 -5.82 -11.01
C ALA A 112 2.02 -4.51 -10.96
N ALA A 113 2.20 -3.92 -9.78
CA ALA A 113 2.98 -2.70 -9.59
C ALA A 113 4.44 -2.86 -10.01
N ILE A 114 5.08 -3.98 -9.65
CA ILE A 114 6.42 -4.29 -10.11
C ILE A 114 6.45 -4.35 -11.64
N ASN A 115 5.54 -5.08 -12.28
CA ASN A 115 5.53 -5.16 -13.74
C ASN A 115 5.39 -3.78 -14.39
N GLU A 116 4.48 -2.95 -13.89
CA GLU A 116 4.27 -1.60 -14.41
C GLU A 116 5.49 -0.70 -14.21
N LEU A 117 6.20 -0.78 -13.07
CA LEU A 117 7.47 -0.07 -12.87
C LEU A 117 8.51 -0.40 -13.96
N PHE A 118 8.54 -1.65 -14.42
CA PHE A 118 9.47 -2.08 -15.47
C PHE A 118 9.12 -1.52 -16.86
N ASP A 119 7.93 -0.95 -17.05
CA ASP A 119 7.58 -0.20 -18.26
C ASP A 119 8.21 1.21 -18.27
N TYR A 120 8.53 1.75 -17.08
CA TYR A 120 9.16 3.06 -16.92
C TYR A 120 10.69 3.01 -16.83
N GLY A 121 11.28 1.84 -16.55
CA GLY A 121 12.73 1.71 -16.49
C GLY A 121 13.21 0.41 -15.85
N ARG A 122 14.47 0.39 -15.42
CA ARG A 122 15.09 -0.73 -14.71
C ARG A 122 15.61 -0.23 -13.35
N PRO A 123 14.83 -0.36 -12.28
CA PRO A 123 15.27 0.07 -10.96
C PRO A 123 16.47 -0.77 -10.48
N ALA A 124 17.34 -0.16 -9.68
CA ALA A 124 18.46 -0.88 -9.06
C ALA A 124 17.98 -1.81 -7.93
N LYS A 125 16.95 -1.38 -7.21
CA LYS A 125 16.33 -2.14 -6.12
C LYS A 125 14.85 -1.74 -6.01
N ILE A 126 14.00 -2.71 -5.71
CA ILE A 126 12.61 -2.47 -5.33
C ILE A 126 12.45 -3.00 -3.91
N MET A 127 11.97 -2.15 -3.02
CA MET A 127 11.58 -2.47 -1.65
C MET A 127 10.07 -2.30 -1.51
N LEU A 128 9.45 -3.01 -0.58
CA LEU A 128 8.02 -2.94 -0.32
C LEU A 128 7.74 -2.55 1.12
N ALA A 129 6.94 -1.50 1.30
CA ALA A 129 6.34 -1.10 2.56
C ALA A 129 4.82 -1.33 2.52
N ALA A 130 4.27 -1.87 3.61
CA ALA A 130 2.83 -1.95 3.80
C ALA A 130 2.45 -1.50 5.21
N LEU A 131 1.31 -0.84 5.37
CA LEU A 131 0.80 -0.49 6.70
C LEU A 131 0.47 -1.77 7.48
N VAL A 132 -0.24 -2.69 6.84
CA VAL A 132 -0.61 -3.98 7.44
C VAL A 132 -0.35 -5.13 6.49
N ASP A 133 0.15 -6.23 7.03
CA ASP A 133 0.19 -7.53 6.36
C ASP A 133 -0.90 -8.44 6.92
N ARG A 134 -1.83 -8.86 6.05
CA ARG A 134 -2.92 -9.76 6.44
C ARG A 134 -2.66 -11.24 6.16
N GLY A 135 -1.49 -11.59 5.65
CA GLY A 135 -1.12 -12.95 5.28
C GLY A 135 -1.78 -13.45 3.99
N GLU A 136 -2.03 -14.77 3.94
CA GLU A 136 -2.75 -15.44 2.83
C GLU A 136 -2.10 -15.24 1.44
N ARG A 137 -0.77 -15.23 1.40
CA ARG A 137 0.01 -15.09 0.17
C ARG A 137 -0.32 -16.15 -0.86
N GLN A 138 -0.53 -15.71 -2.10
CA GLN A 138 -0.62 -16.56 -3.29
C GLN A 138 0.60 -16.41 -4.20
N LEU A 139 1.39 -15.36 -3.99
CA LEU A 139 2.66 -15.11 -4.63
C LEU A 139 3.77 -15.01 -3.57
N PRO A 140 5.02 -15.38 -3.91
CA PRO A 140 6.15 -15.37 -2.97
C PRO A 140 6.68 -13.93 -2.78
N VAL A 141 5.83 -13.04 -2.27
CA VAL A 141 6.17 -11.64 -1.98
C VAL A 141 6.07 -11.37 -0.48
N ALA A 142 7.07 -10.69 0.05
CA ALA A 142 7.12 -10.19 1.42
C ALA A 142 7.48 -8.71 1.37
N ALA A 143 6.96 -7.94 2.33
CA ALA A 143 7.36 -6.56 2.51
C ALA A 143 8.66 -6.49 3.31
N ASP A 144 9.52 -5.54 2.94
CA ASP A 144 10.69 -5.16 3.73
C ASP A 144 10.27 -4.44 5.02
N PHE A 145 9.16 -3.70 4.96
CA PHE A 145 8.64 -2.92 6.08
C PHE A 145 7.14 -3.16 6.26
N VAL A 146 6.74 -3.56 7.47
CA VAL A 146 5.35 -3.80 7.85
C VAL A 146 5.14 -3.29 9.27
N ALA A 147 4.14 -2.43 9.47
CA ALA A 147 3.87 -1.92 10.82
C ALA A 147 3.16 -2.95 11.71
N ALA A 148 2.22 -3.73 11.16
CA ALA A 148 1.55 -4.80 11.89
C ALA A 148 1.14 -5.98 11.02
N PHE A 149 1.01 -7.13 11.68
CA PHE A 149 0.44 -8.35 11.10
C PHE A 149 -0.90 -8.62 11.77
N THR A 150 -1.97 -8.79 10.99
CA THR A 150 -3.28 -9.20 11.53
C THR A 150 -4.02 -10.11 10.59
N ALA A 151 -4.60 -11.19 11.12
CA ALA A 151 -5.57 -11.97 10.36
C ALA A 151 -6.86 -11.15 10.15
N VAL A 152 -7.53 -11.39 9.03
CA VAL A 152 -8.83 -10.81 8.68
C VAL A 152 -9.73 -11.97 8.28
N GLU A 153 -10.95 -12.02 8.78
CA GLU A 153 -11.84 -13.15 8.50
C GLU A 153 -12.26 -13.19 7.03
N ALA A 154 -12.70 -14.37 6.58
CA ALA A 154 -13.27 -14.51 5.25
C ALA A 154 -14.50 -13.60 5.11
N GLY A 155 -14.60 -12.88 3.99
CA GLY A 155 -15.66 -11.89 3.78
C GLY A 155 -15.42 -10.56 4.48
N GLN A 156 -14.25 -10.32 5.06
CA GLN A 156 -13.85 -9.01 5.60
C GLN A 156 -12.65 -8.43 4.83
N ALA A 157 -12.55 -7.11 4.85
CA ALA A 157 -11.43 -6.35 4.29
C ALA A 157 -10.97 -5.27 5.24
N LEU A 158 -9.65 -5.06 5.29
CA LEU A 158 -9.07 -3.87 5.89
C LEU A 158 -9.25 -2.70 4.91
N VAL A 159 -9.78 -1.59 5.41
CA VAL A 159 -10.06 -0.40 4.62
C VAL A 159 -9.36 0.79 5.27
N LEU A 160 -8.35 1.32 4.59
CA LEU A 160 -7.73 2.59 4.96
C LEU A 160 -8.61 3.75 4.47
N LYS A 161 -8.87 4.70 5.36
CA LYS A 161 -9.60 5.94 5.06
C LYS A 161 -8.71 7.11 5.43
N ARG A 162 -8.76 8.18 4.64
CA ARG A 162 -8.09 9.46 4.90
C ARG A 162 -9.13 10.55 5.09
N ALA A 163 -9.08 11.23 6.23
CA ALA A 163 -9.90 12.41 6.51
C ALA A 163 -9.33 13.67 5.83
N ASP A 164 -10.12 14.74 5.78
CA ASP A 164 -9.72 16.01 5.15
C ASP A 164 -8.52 16.67 5.86
N ASP A 165 -8.33 16.40 7.15
CA ASP A 165 -7.16 16.84 7.93
C ASP A 165 -5.90 15.98 7.68
N GLY A 166 -6.00 14.98 6.79
CA GLY A 166 -4.92 14.08 6.41
C GLY A 166 -4.72 12.89 7.35
N LYS A 167 -5.51 12.77 8.43
CA LYS A 167 -5.42 11.63 9.35
C LYS A 167 -5.95 10.36 8.73
N PHE A 168 -5.34 9.26 9.12
CA PHE A 168 -5.73 7.92 8.71
C PHE A 168 -6.61 7.25 9.75
N THR A 169 -7.56 6.47 9.25
CA THR A 169 -8.32 5.50 10.05
C THR A 169 -8.30 4.18 9.30
N LEU A 170 -8.06 3.09 10.02
CA LEU A 170 -8.09 1.74 9.48
C LEU A 170 -9.27 0.98 10.10
N THR A 171 -10.19 0.50 9.27
CA THR A 171 -11.35 -0.29 9.72
C THR A 171 -11.35 -1.67 9.09
N ILE A 172 -12.04 -2.62 9.73
CA ILE A 172 -12.38 -3.91 9.12
C ILE A 172 -13.84 -3.80 8.70
N ASP A 173 -14.08 -3.81 7.40
CA ASP A 173 -15.41 -3.71 6.80
C ASP A 173 -15.80 -5.10 6.23
N THR A 174 -17.06 -5.49 6.38
CA THR A 174 -17.60 -6.70 5.75
C THR A 174 -17.77 -6.44 4.25
N VAL A 175 -17.22 -7.32 3.42
CA VAL A 175 -17.37 -7.29 1.97
C VAL A 175 -18.60 -8.11 1.61
N ASP A 176 -19.66 -7.45 1.14
CA ASP A 176 -20.86 -8.13 0.66
C ASP A 176 -20.51 -8.99 -0.57
N THR A 177 -20.60 -10.31 -0.42
CA THR A 177 -20.32 -11.28 -1.51
C THR A 177 -21.49 -11.47 -2.45
N ASP A 178 -22.45 -10.55 -2.49
CA ASP A 178 -23.79 -10.81 -3.06
C ASP A 178 -23.87 -10.83 -4.60
N HIS A 179 -22.74 -10.73 -5.32
CA HIS A 179 -22.70 -10.87 -6.78
C HIS A 179 -21.60 -11.85 -7.22
N ALA A 180 -21.87 -13.14 -7.02
CA ALA A 180 -21.18 -14.23 -7.72
C ALA A 180 -21.84 -14.52 -9.07
#